data_AF-A0A0A9DFN2-F1
#
_entry.id   AF-A0A0A9DFN2-F1
#
_cell.length_a   1.000
_cell.length_b   1.000
_cell.length_c   1.000
_cell.angle_alpha   90.00
_cell.angle_beta   90.00
_cell.angle_gamma   90.00
#
_symmetry.space_group_name_H-M   'P 1'
#
loop_
_entity.id
_entity.type
_entity.pdbx_description
1 polymer ?
#
loop_
_entity_poly.entity_id
_entity_poly.type
_entity_poly.pdbx_seq_one_letter_code
_entity_poly.pdbx_strand_id
1 'polypeptide(L)' 'MTETLKGPQDAPGHWLVTGAKLGVEKGRIVVRAKYSLLNY' A
#
# COMPACT_ATOMS: atom_id res chain seq x y z
N MET A 1 16.77 4.61 -9.22
CA MET A 1 15.82 4.93 -8.13
C MET A 1 15.27 3.59 -7.67
N THR A 2 15.89 3.00 -6.65
CA THR A 2 15.65 1.59 -6.29
C THR A 2 14.42 1.51 -5.41
N GLU A 3 13.32 1.02 -5.97
CA GLU A 3 12.08 0.77 -5.22
C GLU A 3 12.35 -0.30 -4.15
N THR A 4 12.12 0.04 -2.90
CA THR A 4 12.43 -0.80 -1.74
C THR A 4 11.57 -2.07 -1.74
N LEU A 5 12.18 -3.20 -2.09
CA LEU A 5 11.61 -4.54 -1.98
C LEU A 5 11.81 -5.07 -0.55
N LYS A 6 10.72 -5.18 0.23
CA LYS A 6 10.71 -5.94 1.48
C LYS A 6 9.47 -6.84 1.53
N GLY A 7 9.58 -8.06 0.99
CA GLY A 7 8.56 -9.12 1.08
C GLY A 7 8.81 -10.32 0.14
N PRO A 8 8.36 -11.55 0.47
CA PRO A 8 9.23 -12.74 0.44
C PRO A 8 9.41 -13.48 -0.89
N GLN A 9 8.82 -13.06 -2.02
CA GLN A 9 8.85 -13.86 -3.26
C GLN A 9 8.89 -12.99 -4.54
N ASP A 10 9.97 -12.22 -4.67
CA ASP A 10 10.54 -11.68 -5.92
C ASP A 10 9.56 -11.23 -7.04
N ALA A 11 9.24 -9.93 -7.05
CA ALA A 11 9.20 -9.08 -8.25
C ALA A 11 8.91 -7.61 -7.85
N PRO A 12 9.50 -6.60 -8.53
CA PRO A 12 9.09 -5.20 -8.39
C PRO A 12 7.74 -5.00 -9.09
N GLY A 13 6.66 -5.36 -8.41
CA GLY A 13 5.32 -4.94 -8.78
C GLY A 13 5.07 -3.52 -8.30
N HIS A 14 4.60 -2.64 -9.18
CA HIS A 14 4.15 -1.32 -8.76
C HIS A 14 2.87 -1.50 -7.94
N TRP A 15 2.92 -1.18 -6.65
CA TRP A 15 1.74 -1.20 -5.79
C TRP A 15 0.90 0.03 -6.07
N LEU A 16 -0.23 -0.15 -6.73
CA LEU A 16 -1.19 0.92 -6.95
C LEU A 16 -2.07 1.07 -5.71
N VAL A 17 -2.13 2.28 -5.15
CA VAL A 17 -3.14 2.62 -4.15
C VAL A 17 -4.48 2.80 -4.87
N THR A 18 -5.36 1.81 -4.75
CA THR A 18 -6.69 1.83 -5.42
C THR A 18 -7.76 2.48 -4.57
N GLY A 19 -7.48 2.75 -3.29
CA GLY A 19 -8.36 3.52 -2.44
C GLY A 19 -7.75 3.79 -1.08
N ALA A 20 -8.19 4.89 -0.46
CA ALA A 20 -7.81 5.24 0.89
C ALA A 20 -9.05 5.67 1.68
N LYS A 21 -9.06 5.36 2.97
CA LYS A 21 -10.07 5.83 3.91
C LYS A 21 -9.39 6.48 5.11
N LEU A 22 -9.74 7.73 5.36
CA LEU A 22 -9.40 8.45 6.57
C LEU A 22 -10.45 8.14 7.64
N GLY A 23 -10.01 7.87 8.86
CA GLY A 23 -10.88 7.62 9.99
C GLY A 23 -10.24 8.02 11.30
N VAL A 24 -11.02 7.92 12.38
CA VAL A 24 -10.56 8.12 13.74
C VAL A 24 -10.90 6.86 14.54
N GLU A 25 -9.89 6.20 15.10
CA GLU A 25 -10.05 5.04 15.98
C GLU A 25 -9.50 5.37 17.36
N LYS A 26 -10.35 5.26 18.40
CA LYS A 26 -9.99 5.56 19.79
C LYS A 26 -9.31 6.94 19.98
N GLY A 27 -9.79 7.95 19.25
CA GLY A 27 -9.24 9.30 19.29
C GLY A 27 -7.95 9.52 18.47
N ARG A 28 -7.46 8.50 17.74
CA ARG A 28 -6.29 8.62 16.87
C ARG A 28 -6.72 8.67 15.41
N ILE A 29 -6.08 9.54 14.63
CA ILE A 29 -6.26 9.60 13.18
C ILE A 29 -5.60 8.36 12.56
N VAL A 30 -6.35 7.63 11.74
CA VAL A 30 -5.89 6.43 11.04
C VAL A 30 -6.20 6.58 9.56
N VAL A 31 -5.23 6.21 8.73
CA VAL A 31 -5.41 6.09 7.27
C VAL A 31 -5.28 4.63 6.90
N ARG A 32 -6.31 4.08 6.26
CA ARG A 32 -6.28 2.73 5.71
C ARG A 32 -6.22 2.82 4.19
N ALA A 33 -5.16 2.29 3.59
CA ALA A 33 -5.00 2.22 2.15
C ALA A 33 -5.22 0.78 1.65
N LYS A 34 -5.91 0.66 0.52
CA LYS A 34 -5.98 -0.57 -0.26
C LYS A 34 -4.93 -0.49 -1.35
N TYR A 35 -4.16 -1.56 -1.48
CA TYR A 35 -3.14 -1.70 -2.50
C TYR A 35 -3.55 -2.82 -3.45
N SER A 36 -3.27 -2.64 -4.74
CA SER A 36 -3.45 -3.66 -5.76
C SER A 36 -2.15 -3.79 -6.53
N LEU A 37 -1.77 -5.03 -6.84
CA LEU A 37 -0.61 -5.30 -7.67
C LEU A 37 -0.94 -4.91 -9.11
N LEU A 38 -0.20 -3.95 -9.66
CA LEU A 38 -0.32 -3.62 -11.07
C LEU A 38 0.34 -4.75 -11.87
N ASN A 39 -0.47 -5.50 -12.62
CA ASN A 39 -0.01 -6.50 -13.57
C ASN A 39 -0.12 -5.85 -14.97
N TYR A 40 1.00 -5.77 -15.69
CA TYR A 40 1.07 -5.27 -17.08
C TYR A 40 0.84 -6.42 -18.06
#